data_AF-A0A1I8HIV9-F1
#
_entry.id   AF-A0A1I8HIV9-F1
#
_cell.length_a   1.000
_cell.length_b   1.000
_cell.length_c   1.000
_cell.angle_alpha   90.00
_cell.angle_beta   90.00
_cell.angle_gamma   90.00
#
_symmetry.space_group_name_H-M   'P 1'
#
loop_
_entity.id
_entity.type
_entity.pdbx_description
1 polymer ?
#
loop_
_entity_poly.entity_id
_entity_poly.type
_entity_poly.pdbx_seq_one_letter_code
_entity_poly.pdbx_strand_id
1 'polypeptide(L)'
;AHLFLDFCVEIRKNYWKLQSTRMLSSEAIRHIVIVTYSANILLGIISLTFYGITIATNPYLTVGESFTFKGGGLIKIFSSLANITIGILGIVGVVQNWRILLKIIVCILACAVVTNVVILVMHLTNRNTLTKSDINEYREKLTKQYGEDEGVTSFLNNGQEEELCCGWSGDEKENLFLQSPWHKLVNANVTGKKTTLPDSCCLEPGPKCQQAENLKEAREKKYVHKYAMCVASTMVSIMGPAE
;
A
#
# COMPACT_ATOMS: atom_id res chain seq x y z
N ALA A 1 8.20 -24.19 12.48
CA ALA A 1 8.94 -24.19 13.76
C ALA A 1 10.37 -24.72 13.60
N HIS A 2 10.59 -25.92 13.06
CA HIS A 2 11.95 -26.48 12.88
C HIS A 2 12.85 -25.66 11.94
N LEU A 3 12.34 -25.25 10.77
CA LEU A 3 13.06 -24.36 9.84
C LEU A 3 13.46 -22.99 10.45
N PHE A 4 12.72 -22.52 11.45
CA PHE A 4 12.96 -21.23 12.12
C PHE A 4 14.13 -21.32 13.12
N LEU A 5 14.22 -22.45 13.83
CA LEU A 5 15.35 -22.75 14.70
C LEU A 5 16.62 -22.97 13.88
N ASP A 6 16.52 -23.68 12.75
CA ASP A 6 17.67 -23.94 11.88
C ASP A 6 18.20 -22.64 11.22
N PHE A 7 17.31 -21.74 10.78
CA PHE A 7 17.71 -20.42 10.27
C PHE A 7 18.37 -19.55 11.36
N CYS A 8 17.84 -19.54 12.58
CA CYS A 8 18.45 -18.84 13.72
C CYS A 8 19.82 -19.41 14.09
N VAL A 9 20.00 -20.74 13.98
CA VAL A 9 21.27 -21.43 14.26
C VAL A 9 22.31 -21.16 13.17
N GLU A 10 21.90 -21.10 11.91
CA GLU A 10 22.81 -20.83 10.79
C GLU A 10 23.26 -19.36 10.76
N ILE A 11 22.36 -18.41 11.11
CA ILE A 11 22.74 -17.01 11.36
C ILE A 11 23.73 -16.93 12.53
N ARG A 12 23.51 -17.68 13.62
CA ARG A 12 24.43 -17.73 14.76
C ARG A 12 25.83 -18.18 14.32
N LYS A 13 25.96 -19.19 13.48
CA LYS A 13 27.27 -19.67 12.97
C LYS A 13 27.99 -18.61 12.13
N ASN A 14 27.28 -17.96 11.21
CA ASN A 14 27.88 -16.98 10.31
C ASN A 14 28.19 -15.65 11.00
N TYR A 15 27.39 -15.24 11.98
CA TYR A 15 27.64 -14.03 12.78
C TYR A 15 28.93 -14.15 13.62
N TRP A 16 29.20 -15.33 14.19
CA TRP A 16 30.44 -15.59 14.92
C TRP A 16 31.68 -15.67 14.01
N LYS A 17 31.50 -16.14 12.77
CA LYS A 17 32.59 -16.18 11.78
C LYS A 17 32.98 -14.78 11.30
N LEU A 18 32.01 -13.88 11.13
CA LEU A 18 32.22 -12.46 10.84
C LEU A 18 32.87 -11.69 12.00
N GLN A 19 32.62 -12.09 13.25
CA GLN A 19 33.22 -11.48 14.45
C GLN A 19 34.71 -11.83 14.62
N SER A 20 35.21 -12.87 13.93
CA SER A 20 36.59 -13.34 14.03
C SER A 20 37.59 -12.61 13.11
N THR A 21 37.11 -11.87 12.11
CA THR A 21 37.95 -11.04 11.23
C THR A 21 37.77 -9.57 11.61
N ARG A 22 38.57 -9.13 12.59
CA ARG A 22 39.02 -7.75 12.90
C ARG A 22 38.27 -6.56 12.26
N MET A 23 37.97 -5.57 13.11
CA MET A 23 38.11 -4.13 12.82
C MET A 23 37.10 -3.47 11.87
N LEU A 24 35.80 -3.54 12.18
CA LEU A 24 35.01 -2.30 12.14
C LEU A 24 34.92 -1.86 13.61
N SER A 25 35.53 -0.73 13.96
CA SER A 25 35.57 -0.20 15.33
C SER A 25 34.20 -0.36 15.98
N SER A 26 34.14 -0.95 17.18
CA SER A 26 32.91 -1.05 18.00
C SER A 26 32.14 0.28 18.02
N GLU A 27 32.87 1.40 18.02
CA GLU A 27 32.29 2.73 17.94
C GLU A 27 31.72 3.06 16.56
N ALA A 28 32.39 2.72 15.47
CA ALA A 28 31.85 2.96 14.11
C ALA A 28 30.52 2.24 13.89
N ILE A 29 30.42 0.97 14.32
CA ILE A 29 29.18 0.19 14.24
C ILE A 29 28.08 0.84 15.10
N ARG A 30 28.43 1.26 16.31
CA ARG A 30 27.50 1.96 17.22
C ARG A 30 26.94 3.25 16.61
N HIS A 31 27.79 4.06 15.97
CA HIS A 31 27.35 5.29 15.29
C HIS A 31 26.44 4.99 14.09
N ILE A 32 26.79 4.01 13.26
CA ILE A 32 25.95 3.60 12.11
C ILE A 32 24.56 3.19 12.60
N VAL A 33 24.50 2.33 13.63
CA VAL A 33 23.23 1.83 14.16
C VAL A 33 22.37 2.97 14.74
N ILE A 34 22.98 3.92 15.47
CA ILE A 34 22.27 5.09 15.98
C ILE A 34 21.70 5.92 14.82
N VAL A 35 22.52 6.24 13.82
CA VAL A 35 22.08 7.03 12.65
C VAL A 35 20.93 6.33 11.92
N THR A 36 21.02 5.02 11.70
CA THR A 36 19.96 4.25 11.03
C THR A 36 18.65 4.24 11.81
N TYR A 37 18.69 4.00 13.13
CA TYR A 37 17.46 4.03 13.94
C TYR A 37 16.88 5.44 14.09
N SER A 38 17.72 6.47 14.18
CA SER A 38 17.26 7.87 14.16
C SER A 38 16.55 8.20 12.84
N ALA A 39 17.08 7.75 11.70
CA ALA A 39 16.41 7.90 10.42
C ALA A 39 15.05 7.17 10.39
N ASN A 40 14.96 5.95 10.94
CA ASN A 40 13.69 5.22 11.03
C ASN A 40 12.64 5.93 11.88
N ILE A 41 13.05 6.55 13.00
CA ILE A 41 12.15 7.37 13.83
C ILE A 41 11.63 8.55 13.03
N LEU A 42 12.51 9.29 12.34
CA LEU A 42 12.12 10.44 11.52
C LEU A 42 11.14 10.04 10.42
N LEU A 43 11.43 8.96 9.68
CA LEU A 43 10.53 8.42 8.66
C LEU A 43 9.19 7.97 9.26
N GLY A 44 9.20 7.35 10.44
CA GLY A 44 8.00 6.95 11.15
C GLY A 44 7.13 8.16 11.55
N ILE A 45 7.73 9.25 12.03
CA ILE A 45 7.02 10.49 12.39
C ILE A 45 6.44 11.14 11.14
N ILE A 46 7.23 11.29 10.08
CA ILE A 46 6.76 11.88 8.81
C ILE A 46 5.56 11.07 8.28
N SER A 47 5.70 9.74 8.21
CA SER A 47 4.63 8.82 7.81
C SER A 47 3.39 9.00 8.69
N LEU A 48 3.54 8.98 10.02
CA LEU A 48 2.43 9.14 10.95
C LEU A 48 1.70 10.48 10.77
N THR A 49 2.45 11.59 10.58
CA THR A 49 1.85 12.91 10.35
C THR A 49 1.12 12.96 9.01
N PHE A 50 1.69 12.40 7.95
CA PHE A 50 1.07 12.34 6.63
C PHE A 50 -0.26 11.58 6.68
N TYR A 51 -0.24 10.32 7.15
CA TYR A 51 -1.46 9.52 7.24
C TYR A 51 -2.47 10.07 8.26
N GLY A 52 -1.98 10.69 9.35
CA GLY A 52 -2.83 11.37 10.31
C GLY A 52 -3.59 12.55 9.70
N ILE A 53 -2.93 13.37 8.89
CA ILE A 53 -3.57 14.47 8.16
C ILE A 53 -4.56 13.91 7.12
N THR A 54 -4.18 12.88 6.35
CA THR A 54 -5.06 12.26 5.34
C THR A 54 -6.36 11.74 5.96
N ILE A 55 -6.30 11.12 7.14
CA ILE A 55 -7.49 10.64 7.85
C ILE A 55 -8.30 11.81 8.44
N ALA A 56 -7.63 12.86 8.93
CA ALA A 56 -8.33 14.03 9.45
C ALA A 56 -9.08 14.80 8.34
N THR A 57 -8.53 14.85 7.12
CA THR A 57 -9.16 15.50 5.97
C THR A 57 -10.18 14.62 5.27
N ASN A 58 -10.01 13.29 5.31
CA ASN A 58 -10.90 12.31 4.71
C ASN A 58 -11.30 11.24 5.73
N PRO A 59 -12.16 11.57 6.73
CA PRO A 59 -12.50 10.67 7.82
C PRO A 59 -13.17 9.37 7.35
N TYR A 60 -13.81 9.40 6.18
CA TYR A 60 -14.47 8.25 5.56
C TYR A 60 -13.51 7.14 5.13
N LEU A 61 -12.21 7.41 4.98
CA LEU A 61 -11.18 6.37 4.78
C LEU A 61 -11.07 5.41 5.99
N THR A 62 -11.67 5.76 7.13
CA THR A 62 -11.78 4.90 8.32
C THR A 62 -13.13 4.19 8.45
N VAL A 63 -14.10 4.50 7.58
CA VAL A 63 -15.51 4.07 7.70
C VAL A 63 -15.94 3.28 6.46
N GLY A 64 -15.12 2.34 5.99
CA GLY A 64 -15.58 1.31 5.06
C GLY A 64 -16.02 0.06 5.82
N GLU A 65 -17.17 -0.53 5.48
CA GLU A 65 -17.69 -1.76 6.13
C GLU A 65 -16.84 -3.01 5.89
N SER A 66 -15.80 -2.92 5.04
CA SER A 66 -14.92 -4.04 4.68
C SER A 66 -13.53 -3.90 5.32
N PHE A 67 -13.10 -4.97 5.98
CA PHE A 67 -11.84 -5.09 6.74
C PHE A 67 -10.59 -4.72 5.92
N THR A 68 -10.62 -4.95 4.62
CA THR A 68 -9.56 -4.60 3.64
C THR A 68 -9.38 -3.09 3.45
N PHE A 69 -10.48 -2.33 3.47
CA PHE A 69 -10.49 -0.92 3.17
C PHE A 69 -10.25 -0.06 4.42
N LYS A 70 -11.01 -0.35 5.48
CA LYS A 70 -10.87 0.27 6.80
C LYS A 70 -9.57 -0.11 7.49
N GLY A 71 -9.04 -1.29 7.18
CA GLY A 71 -7.74 -1.76 7.64
C GLY A 71 -6.59 -0.92 7.09
N GLY A 72 -6.62 -0.53 5.81
CA GLY A 72 -5.49 0.11 5.15
C GLY A 72 -4.94 1.35 5.89
N GLY A 73 -5.80 2.32 6.20
CA GLY A 73 -5.40 3.55 6.90
C GLY A 73 -4.93 3.32 8.34
N LEU A 74 -5.67 2.51 9.11
CA LEU A 74 -5.33 2.21 10.50
C LEU A 74 -4.03 1.39 10.60
N ILE A 75 -3.84 0.42 9.71
CA ILE A 75 -2.63 -0.41 9.66
C ILE A 75 -1.40 0.44 9.37
N LYS A 76 -1.50 1.46 8.49
CA LYS A 76 -0.38 2.38 8.23
C LYS A 76 -0.03 3.23 9.46
N ILE A 77 -1.03 3.66 10.24
CA ILE A 77 -0.80 4.34 11.54
C ILE A 77 -0.09 3.39 12.52
N PHE A 78 -0.63 2.18 12.73
CA PHE A 78 -0.04 1.20 13.64
C PHE A 78 1.38 0.81 13.22
N SER A 79 1.61 0.62 11.92
CA SER A 79 2.94 0.33 11.38
C SER A 79 3.91 1.49 11.61
N SER A 80 3.46 2.75 11.45
CA SER A 80 4.29 3.93 11.69
C SER A 80 4.66 4.04 13.17
N LEU A 81 3.70 3.79 14.07
CA LEU A 81 3.93 3.78 15.51
C LEU A 81 4.91 2.67 15.93
N ALA A 82 4.72 1.45 15.41
CA ALA A 82 5.63 0.34 15.65
C ALA A 82 7.06 0.65 15.19
N ASN A 83 7.22 1.31 14.03
CA ASN A 83 8.54 1.70 13.51
C ASN A 83 9.24 2.71 14.43
N ILE A 84 8.50 3.69 14.96
CA ILE A 84 9.01 4.64 15.96
C ILE A 84 9.46 3.90 17.22
N THR A 85 8.64 2.98 17.74
CA THR A 85 8.98 2.20 18.94
C THR A 85 10.23 1.35 18.73
N ILE A 86 10.34 0.64 17.61
CA ILE A 86 11.51 -0.17 17.26
C ILE A 86 12.76 0.73 17.15
N GLY A 87 12.62 1.93 16.56
CA GLY A 87 13.69 2.92 16.49
C GLY A 87 14.20 3.35 17.86
N ILE A 88 13.30 3.72 18.77
CA ILE A 88 13.65 4.12 20.13
C ILE A 88 14.33 2.97 20.88
N LEU A 89 13.77 1.76 20.82
CA LEU A 89 14.35 0.57 21.44
C LEU A 89 15.73 0.23 20.88
N GLY A 90 15.94 0.44 19.56
CA GLY A 90 17.23 0.28 18.91
C GLY A 90 18.29 1.22 19.47
N ILE A 91 17.97 2.52 19.59
CA ILE A 91 18.89 3.52 20.17
C ILE A 91 19.18 3.21 21.64
N VAL A 92 18.14 2.93 22.44
CA VAL A 92 18.29 2.59 23.87
C VAL A 92 19.16 1.34 24.04
N GLY A 93 18.93 0.31 23.22
CA GLY A 93 19.72 -0.92 23.25
C GLY A 93 21.21 -0.70 22.99
N VAL A 94 21.55 0.23 22.07
CA VAL A 94 22.94 0.60 21.79
C VAL A 94 23.55 1.45 22.90
N VAL A 95 22.84 2.47 23.39
CA VAL A 95 23.34 3.39 24.42
C VAL A 95 23.54 2.69 25.76
N GLN A 96 22.60 1.82 26.16
CA GLN A 96 22.69 1.04 27.40
C GLN A 96 23.51 -0.25 27.25
N ASN A 97 24.06 -0.52 26.07
CA ASN A 97 24.82 -1.74 25.75
C ASN A 97 24.05 -3.03 26.10
N TRP A 98 22.72 -3.01 25.93
CA TRP A 98 21.84 -4.12 26.30
C TRP A 98 21.87 -5.20 25.21
N ARG A 99 22.89 -6.06 25.30
CA ARG A 99 23.19 -7.08 24.27
C ARG A 99 22.04 -8.03 23.97
N ILE A 100 21.16 -8.30 24.94
CA ILE A 100 19.98 -9.17 24.75
C ILE A 100 18.93 -8.46 23.89
N LEU A 101 18.62 -7.20 24.20
CA LEU A 101 17.69 -6.39 23.42
C LEU A 101 18.14 -6.24 21.96
N LEU A 102 19.43 -5.96 21.75
CA LEU A 102 20.00 -5.87 20.40
C LEU A 102 19.89 -7.19 19.62
N LYS A 103 20.12 -8.34 20.27
CA LYS A 103 19.93 -9.66 19.64
C LYS A 103 18.48 -9.89 19.24
N ILE A 104 17.53 -9.55 20.11
CA ILE A 104 16.09 -9.69 19.84
C ILE A 104 15.69 -8.83 18.64
N ILE A 105 16.13 -7.57 18.59
CA ILE A 105 15.82 -6.66 17.48
C ILE A 105 16.41 -7.18 16.16
N VAL A 106 17.66 -7.66 16.17
CA VAL A 106 18.28 -8.27 14.98
C VAL A 106 17.50 -9.49 14.50
N CYS A 107 17.03 -10.36 15.41
CA CYS A 107 16.20 -11.50 15.05
C CYS A 107 14.86 -11.06 14.42
N ILE A 108 14.18 -10.06 14.99
CA ILE A 108 12.93 -9.54 14.43
C ILE A 108 13.16 -8.95 13.04
N LEU A 109 14.23 -8.16 12.86
CA LEU A 109 14.58 -7.60 11.55
C LEU A 109 14.90 -8.68 10.51
N ALA A 110 15.62 -9.74 10.90
CA ALA A 110 15.87 -10.86 10.01
C ALA A 110 14.57 -11.56 9.59
N CYS A 111 13.62 -11.75 10.52
CA CYS A 111 12.30 -12.29 10.21
C CYS A 111 11.53 -11.37 9.25
N ALA A 112 11.57 -10.06 9.48
CA ALA A 112 10.92 -9.08 8.61
C ALA A 112 11.49 -9.12 7.18
N VAL A 113 12.80 -9.27 7.01
CA VAL A 113 13.43 -9.42 5.69
C VAL A 113 12.91 -10.68 4.99
N VAL A 114 12.84 -11.82 5.69
CA VAL A 114 12.32 -13.07 5.10
C VAL A 114 10.86 -12.91 4.67
N THR A 115 10.02 -12.32 5.52
CA THR A 115 8.60 -12.06 5.18
C THR A 115 8.47 -11.15 3.96
N ASN A 116 9.26 -10.09 3.87
CA ASN A 116 9.25 -9.19 2.72
C ASN A 116 9.65 -9.91 1.42
N VAL A 117 10.64 -10.81 1.48
CA VAL A 117 11.03 -11.62 0.32
C VAL A 117 9.90 -12.56 -0.12
N VAL A 118 9.21 -13.21 0.83
CA VAL A 118 8.05 -14.06 0.53
C VAL A 118 6.94 -13.24 -0.13
N ILE A 119 6.58 -12.09 0.44
CA ILE A 119 5.57 -11.17 -0.12
C ILE A 119 5.97 -10.75 -1.54
N LEU A 120 7.24 -10.36 -1.75
CA LEU A 120 7.73 -9.96 -3.05
C LEU A 120 7.62 -11.09 -4.09
N VAL A 121 8.01 -12.32 -3.73
CA VAL A 121 7.89 -13.48 -4.61
C VAL A 121 6.43 -13.76 -4.93
N MET A 122 5.56 -13.80 -3.93
CA MET A 122 4.11 -13.97 -4.13
C MET A 122 3.55 -12.90 -5.05
N HIS A 123 3.94 -11.64 -4.88
CA HIS A 123 3.51 -10.55 -5.74
C HIS A 123 4.01 -10.72 -7.18
N LEU A 124 5.27 -11.11 -7.39
CA LEU A 124 5.84 -11.34 -8.73
C LEU A 124 5.18 -12.51 -9.45
N THR A 125 4.90 -13.62 -8.74
CA THR A 125 4.23 -14.78 -9.33
C THR A 125 2.74 -14.51 -9.59
N ASN A 126 2.09 -13.74 -8.71
CA ASN A 126 0.66 -13.45 -8.80
C ASN A 126 0.34 -12.18 -9.60
N ARG A 127 1.31 -11.48 -10.20
CA ARG A 127 0.99 -10.31 -11.07
C ARG A 127 0.03 -10.65 -12.20
N ASN A 128 0.02 -11.90 -12.66
CA ASN A 128 -0.89 -12.40 -13.69
C ASN A 128 -2.21 -12.94 -13.13
N THR A 129 -2.31 -13.05 -11.80
CA THR A 129 -3.44 -13.59 -11.05
C THR A 129 -3.71 -12.68 -9.87
N LEU A 130 -4.02 -11.41 -10.12
CA LEU A 130 -4.95 -10.73 -9.22
C LEU A 130 -6.14 -11.66 -9.13
N THR A 131 -6.30 -12.26 -7.96
CA THR A 131 -7.25 -13.33 -7.75
C THR A 131 -8.60 -12.78 -8.17
N LYS A 132 -9.37 -13.55 -8.94
CA LYS A 132 -10.72 -13.12 -9.38
C LYS A 132 -11.55 -12.61 -8.20
N SER A 133 -11.26 -13.08 -6.97
CA SER A 133 -11.81 -12.55 -5.72
C SER A 133 -11.61 -11.05 -5.54
N ASP A 134 -10.39 -10.55 -5.68
CA ASP A 134 -10.04 -9.15 -5.38
C ASP A 134 -10.68 -8.24 -6.42
N ILE A 135 -10.62 -8.64 -7.70
CA ILE A 135 -11.27 -7.95 -8.81
C ILE A 135 -12.80 -7.88 -8.58
N ASN A 136 -13.40 -8.98 -8.13
CA ASN A 136 -14.83 -9.02 -7.85
C ASN A 136 -15.21 -8.16 -6.64
N GLU A 137 -14.39 -8.10 -5.60
CA GLU A 137 -14.60 -7.22 -4.45
C GLU A 137 -14.56 -5.75 -4.87
N TYR A 138 -13.57 -5.34 -5.68
CA TYR A 138 -13.51 -3.97 -6.20
C TYR A 138 -14.67 -3.67 -7.16
N ARG A 139 -15.05 -4.62 -8.03
CA ARG A 139 -16.22 -4.49 -8.91
C ARG A 139 -17.48 -4.29 -8.08
N GLU A 140 -17.69 -5.07 -7.04
CA GLU A 140 -18.86 -4.95 -6.17
C GLU A 140 -18.90 -3.60 -5.45
N LYS A 141 -17.79 -3.17 -4.85
CA LYS A 141 -17.70 -1.85 -4.20
C LYS A 141 -17.93 -0.71 -5.17
N LEU A 142 -17.35 -0.77 -6.36
CA LEU A 142 -17.53 0.28 -7.37
C LEU A 142 -18.98 0.33 -7.86
N THR A 143 -19.59 -0.82 -8.16
CA THR A 143 -20.96 -0.86 -8.69
C THR A 143 -22.03 -0.56 -7.64
N LYS A 144 -21.78 -0.82 -6.35
CA LYS A 144 -22.77 -0.61 -5.28
C LYS A 144 -22.56 0.66 -4.46
N GLN A 145 -21.32 1.10 -4.24
CA GLN A 145 -21.01 2.12 -3.24
C GLN A 145 -20.34 3.37 -3.82
N TYR A 146 -19.79 3.32 -5.03
CA TYR A 146 -19.14 4.50 -5.64
C TYR A 146 -20.17 5.61 -5.94
N GLY A 147 -19.93 6.79 -5.37
CA GLY A 147 -20.82 7.97 -5.37
C GLY A 147 -21.85 8.03 -4.25
N GLU A 148 -22.01 6.96 -3.48
CA GLU A 148 -22.90 6.92 -2.32
C GLU A 148 -22.08 6.93 -1.02
N ASP A 149 -21.04 6.10 -0.95
CA ASP A 149 -20.05 6.11 0.11
C ASP A 149 -18.85 6.96 -0.30
N GLU A 150 -18.66 8.08 0.41
CA GLU A 150 -17.57 9.03 0.15
C GLU A 150 -16.18 8.41 0.40
N GLY A 151 -16.07 7.50 1.38
CA GLY A 151 -14.83 6.79 1.67
C GLY A 151 -14.41 5.96 0.47
N VAL A 152 -15.29 5.04 0.05
CA VAL A 152 -15.08 4.18 -1.12
C VAL A 152 -14.78 4.99 -2.37
N THR A 153 -15.51 6.09 -2.58
CA THR A 153 -15.29 6.99 -3.71
C THR A 153 -13.90 7.63 -3.68
N SER A 154 -13.51 8.20 -2.53
CA SER A 154 -12.20 8.84 -2.35
C SER A 154 -11.05 7.86 -2.54
N PHE A 155 -11.14 6.66 -1.96
CA PHE A 155 -10.10 5.65 -2.13
C PHE A 155 -9.96 5.14 -3.55
N LEU A 156 -11.07 4.88 -4.24
CA LEU A 156 -11.02 4.44 -5.63
C LEU A 156 -10.41 5.55 -6.50
N ASN A 157 -10.80 6.81 -6.28
CA ASN A 157 -10.20 7.95 -6.97
C ASN A 157 -8.70 8.07 -6.70
N ASN A 158 -8.26 8.00 -5.44
CA ASN A 158 -6.84 8.04 -5.08
C ASN A 158 -6.07 6.88 -5.72
N GLY A 159 -6.65 5.67 -5.74
CA GLY A 159 -6.04 4.52 -6.39
C GLY A 159 -5.85 4.73 -7.90
N GLN A 160 -6.76 5.43 -8.57
CA GLN A 160 -6.62 5.78 -9.99
C GLN A 160 -5.49 6.77 -10.25
N GLU A 161 -5.40 7.79 -9.40
CA GLU A 161 -4.39 8.84 -9.51
C GLU A 161 -2.99 8.32 -9.15
N GLU A 162 -2.86 7.52 -8.09
CA GLU A 162 -1.58 6.95 -7.64
C GLU A 162 -1.01 5.94 -8.65
N GLU A 163 -1.85 5.04 -9.16
CA GLU A 163 -1.42 3.97 -10.07
C GLU A 163 -1.51 4.37 -11.55
N LEU A 164 -1.93 5.61 -11.83
CA LEU A 164 -2.12 6.15 -13.18
C LEU A 164 -2.93 5.19 -14.05
N CYS A 165 -4.08 4.77 -13.54
CA CYS A 165 -4.94 3.75 -14.11
C CYS A 165 -6.41 4.19 -14.20
N CYS A 166 -7.20 3.51 -15.02
CA CYS A 166 -8.64 3.72 -15.08
C CYS A 166 -9.39 2.43 -15.39
N GLY A 167 -9.95 1.83 -14.32
CA GLY A 167 -10.80 0.65 -14.36
C GLY A 167 -10.39 -0.44 -13.36
N TRP A 168 -11.37 -1.20 -12.86
CA TRP A 168 -11.18 -2.36 -11.98
C TRP A 168 -11.89 -3.62 -12.49
N SER A 169 -12.40 -3.61 -13.72
CA SER A 169 -13.10 -4.75 -14.34
C SER A 169 -12.19 -5.92 -14.68
N GLY A 170 -10.89 -5.64 -14.91
CA GLY A 170 -9.98 -6.56 -15.59
C GLY A 170 -10.22 -6.67 -17.10
N ASP A 171 -11.24 -6.00 -17.63
CA ASP A 171 -11.54 -5.90 -19.07
C ASP A 171 -11.47 -4.42 -19.51
N GLU A 172 -10.56 -4.13 -20.43
CA GLU A 172 -10.30 -2.77 -20.92
C GLU A 172 -11.50 -2.10 -21.60
N LYS A 173 -12.50 -2.88 -22.00
CA LYS A 173 -13.72 -2.39 -22.67
C LYS A 173 -14.83 -2.10 -21.68
N GLU A 174 -14.83 -2.73 -20.51
CA GLU A 174 -15.92 -2.64 -19.54
C GLU A 174 -15.78 -1.36 -18.71
N ASN A 175 -16.73 -0.43 -18.88
CA ASN A 175 -16.85 0.76 -18.03
C ASN A 175 -17.82 0.49 -16.87
N LEU A 176 -17.28 0.05 -15.73
CA LEU A 176 -18.07 -0.23 -14.52
C LEU A 176 -18.70 1.02 -13.89
N PHE A 177 -18.15 2.22 -14.15
CA PHE A 177 -18.70 3.45 -13.59
C PHE A 177 -20.14 3.70 -14.03
N LEU A 178 -20.51 3.26 -15.25
CA LEU A 178 -21.87 3.36 -15.78
C LEU A 178 -22.92 2.64 -14.90
N GLN A 179 -22.50 1.62 -14.15
CA GLN A 179 -23.36 0.84 -13.27
C GLN A 179 -23.45 1.40 -11.85
N SER A 180 -22.55 2.33 -11.48
CA SER A 180 -22.45 2.89 -10.13
C SER A 180 -23.59 3.87 -9.78
N PRO A 181 -23.89 4.06 -8.48
CA PRO A 181 -24.75 5.15 -8.00
C PRO A 181 -24.29 6.53 -8.46
N TRP A 182 -22.97 6.78 -8.46
CA TRP A 182 -22.36 8.02 -8.94
C TRP A 182 -22.84 8.40 -10.34
N HIS A 183 -22.84 7.48 -11.31
CA HIS A 183 -23.22 7.78 -12.68
C HIS A 183 -24.68 8.22 -12.81
N LYS A 184 -25.57 7.67 -11.96
CA LYS A 184 -26.97 8.09 -11.89
C LYS A 184 -27.08 9.50 -11.30
N LEU A 185 -26.31 9.79 -10.25
CA LEU A 185 -26.32 11.08 -9.57
C LEU A 185 -25.83 12.22 -10.48
N VAL A 186 -24.64 12.06 -11.10
CA VAL A 186 -24.04 13.13 -11.92
C VAL A 186 -24.81 13.43 -13.19
N ASN A 187 -25.61 12.48 -13.68
CA ASN A 187 -26.40 12.63 -14.90
C ASN A 187 -27.90 12.88 -14.66
N ALA A 188 -28.35 13.03 -13.42
CA ALA A 188 -29.77 13.18 -13.09
C ALA A 188 -30.44 14.36 -13.83
N ASN A 189 -29.68 15.45 -14.04
CA ASN A 189 -30.19 16.69 -14.65
C ASN A 189 -29.51 17.02 -16.00
N VAL A 190 -28.79 16.06 -16.60
CA VAL A 190 -28.03 16.29 -17.84
C VAL A 190 -28.90 15.94 -19.05
N THR A 191 -29.23 16.94 -19.88
CA THR A 191 -30.00 16.78 -21.13
C THR A 191 -29.11 16.58 -22.37
N GLY A 192 -27.80 16.74 -22.24
CA GLY A 192 -26.80 16.59 -23.30
C GLY A 192 -25.99 15.30 -23.22
N LYS A 193 -24.72 15.35 -23.64
CA LYS A 193 -23.79 14.23 -23.48
C LYS A 193 -23.57 13.92 -21.99
N LYS A 194 -23.80 12.67 -21.62
CA LYS A 194 -23.66 12.19 -20.25
C LYS A 194 -22.19 12.06 -19.84
N THR A 195 -21.93 12.27 -18.56
CA THR A 195 -20.65 11.99 -17.92
C THR A 195 -20.54 10.50 -17.62
N THR A 196 -19.57 9.84 -18.23
CA THR A 196 -19.34 8.38 -18.18
C THR A 196 -18.14 7.99 -17.33
N LEU A 197 -17.21 8.93 -17.06
CA LEU A 197 -15.97 8.69 -16.34
C LEU A 197 -15.71 9.78 -15.29
N PRO A 198 -15.20 9.42 -14.10
CA PRO A 198 -14.82 10.38 -13.07
C PRO A 198 -13.51 11.10 -13.44
N ASP A 199 -13.27 12.25 -12.82
CA ASP A 199 -12.07 13.05 -13.07
C ASP A 199 -10.77 12.33 -12.73
N SER A 200 -10.78 11.48 -11.70
CA SER A 200 -9.66 10.62 -11.30
C SER A 200 -9.21 9.63 -12.39
N CYS A 201 -10.04 9.36 -13.40
CA CYS A 201 -9.67 8.54 -14.56
C CYS A 201 -8.91 9.34 -15.64
N CYS A 202 -9.06 10.67 -15.62
CA CYS A 202 -8.66 11.56 -16.70
C CYS A 202 -7.22 12.06 -16.53
N LEU A 203 -6.47 12.08 -17.62
CA LEU A 203 -5.14 12.71 -17.63
C LEU A 203 -5.24 14.22 -17.45
N GLU A 204 -6.27 14.81 -18.06
CA GLU A 204 -6.66 16.21 -17.88
C GLU A 204 -8.18 16.26 -17.72
N PRO A 205 -8.72 16.81 -16.62
CA PRO A 205 -10.15 16.95 -16.42
C PRO A 205 -10.80 17.73 -17.57
N GLY A 206 -11.82 17.15 -18.19
CA GLY A 206 -12.51 17.81 -19.29
C GLY A 206 -13.48 16.92 -20.06
N PRO A 207 -14.30 17.52 -20.94
CA PRO A 207 -15.39 16.84 -21.61
C PRO A 207 -14.93 15.71 -22.53
N LYS A 208 -13.71 15.79 -23.08
CA LYS A 208 -13.15 14.75 -23.95
C LYS A 208 -12.90 13.43 -23.23
N CYS A 209 -12.54 13.49 -21.95
CA CYS A 209 -12.38 12.31 -21.11
C CYS A 209 -13.73 11.92 -20.49
N GLN A 210 -14.38 12.86 -19.80
CA GLN A 210 -15.60 12.61 -19.04
C GLN A 210 -16.76 12.06 -19.87
N GLN A 211 -16.82 12.35 -21.17
CA GLN A 211 -17.89 11.90 -22.07
C GLN A 211 -17.45 10.75 -22.98
N ALA A 212 -16.33 10.10 -22.69
CA ALA A 212 -15.85 8.97 -23.47
C ALA A 212 -16.66 7.71 -23.11
N GLU A 213 -17.39 7.17 -24.08
CA GLU A 213 -18.16 5.93 -23.90
C GLU A 213 -17.27 4.69 -24.00
N ASN A 214 -16.23 4.73 -24.84
CA ASN A 214 -15.31 3.63 -25.07
C ASN A 214 -13.95 3.89 -24.41
N LEU A 215 -13.67 3.16 -23.32
CA LEU A 215 -12.42 3.24 -22.57
C LEU A 215 -11.18 2.91 -23.41
N LYS A 216 -11.28 1.96 -24.34
CA LYS A 216 -10.17 1.59 -25.22
C LYS A 216 -9.79 2.75 -26.13
N GLU A 217 -10.78 3.35 -26.78
CA GLU A 217 -10.57 4.49 -27.67
C GLU A 217 -10.07 5.72 -26.89
N ALA A 218 -10.63 5.97 -25.70
CA ALA A 218 -10.17 7.05 -24.82
C ALA A 218 -8.69 6.90 -24.43
N ARG A 219 -8.25 5.65 -24.22
CA ARG A 219 -6.85 5.33 -23.89
C ARG A 219 -5.93 5.49 -25.10
N GLU A 220 -6.34 5.05 -26.28
CA GLU A 220 -5.60 5.26 -27.53
C GLU A 220 -5.42 6.75 -27.85
N LYS A 221 -6.44 7.57 -27.56
CA LYS A 221 -6.41 9.03 -27.72
C LYS A 221 -5.73 9.78 -26.57
N LYS A 222 -5.25 9.07 -25.54
CA LYS A 222 -4.60 9.64 -24.35
C LYS A 222 -5.48 10.66 -23.59
N TYR A 223 -6.76 10.36 -23.43
CA TYR A 223 -7.66 11.14 -22.58
C TYR A 223 -7.74 10.57 -21.15
N VAL A 224 -7.58 9.26 -21.01
CA VAL A 224 -7.58 8.56 -19.73
C VAL A 224 -6.20 8.01 -19.41
N HIS A 225 -6.00 7.68 -18.15
CA HIS A 225 -4.83 6.99 -17.65
C HIS A 225 -4.44 5.73 -18.45
N LYS A 226 -3.12 5.51 -18.55
CA LYS A 226 -2.53 4.51 -19.45
C LYS A 226 -2.90 3.08 -19.05
N TYR A 227 -2.94 2.77 -17.76
CA TYR A 227 -3.22 1.42 -17.30
C TYR A 227 -4.72 1.16 -17.23
N ALA A 228 -5.17 0.04 -17.81
CA ALA A 228 -6.58 -0.33 -17.80
C ALA A 228 -7.06 -0.90 -16.47
N MET A 229 -6.13 -1.47 -15.70
CA MET A 229 -6.42 -2.08 -14.42
C MET A 229 -5.68 -1.31 -13.33
N CYS A 230 -6.46 -0.83 -12.36
CA CYS A 230 -5.96 -0.29 -11.12
C CYS A 230 -5.60 -1.44 -10.19
N VAL A 231 -4.37 -1.91 -10.33
CA VAL A 231 -3.75 -2.80 -9.37
C VAL A 231 -3.19 -1.91 -8.28
N ALA A 232 -3.65 -2.07 -7.03
CA ALA A 232 -3.06 -1.34 -5.92
C ALA A 232 -1.62 -1.85 -5.69
N SER A 233 -0.63 -1.32 -6.41
CA SER A 233 0.79 -1.64 -6.24
C SER A 233 1.27 -1.27 -4.83
N THR A 234 0.61 -0.31 -4.19
CA THR A 234 0.90 0.15 -2.82
C THR A 234 0.29 -0.72 -1.71
N MET A 235 -0.67 -1.62 -2.00
CA MET A 235 -1.36 -2.42 -0.96
C MET A 235 -0.80 -3.82 -0.71
N VAL A 236 -0.17 -4.45 -1.71
CA VAL A 236 0.34 -5.83 -1.55
C VAL A 236 1.60 -5.89 -0.68
N SER A 237 2.28 -4.78 -0.41
CA SER A 237 3.46 -4.80 0.48
C SER A 237 3.14 -5.03 1.95
N ILE A 238 1.88 -4.92 2.39
CA ILE A 238 1.53 -5.07 3.82
C ILE A 238 0.56 -6.23 4.09
N MET A 239 -0.26 -6.64 3.11
CA MET A 239 -1.24 -7.68 3.32
C MET A 239 -1.17 -8.69 2.18
N GLY A 240 -0.76 -9.91 2.53
CA GLY A 240 -0.89 -11.06 1.66
C GLY A 240 -2.37 -11.32 1.32
N PRO A 241 -2.64 -12.22 0.35
CA PRO A 241 -4.00 -12.55 -0.05
C PRO A 241 -4.79 -13.00 1.17
N ALA A 242 -5.98 -12.40 1.36
CA ALA A 242 -6.95 -12.91 2.31
C ALA A 242 -7.42 -14.28 1.81
N GLU A 243 -7.25 -15.31 2.64
CA GLU A 243 -7.99 -16.58 2.51
C GLU A 243 -9.50 -16.34 2.69
#